data_AF-A0A2L2YDN5-F1
#
_entry.id   AF-A0A2L2YDN5-F1
#
_cell.length_a   1.000
_cell.length_b   1.000
_cell.length_c   1.000
_cell.angle_alpha   90.00
_cell.angle_beta   90.00
_cell.angle_gamma   90.00
#
_symmetry.space_group_name_H-M   'P 1'
#
loop_
_entity.id
_entity.type
_entity.pdbx_description
1 polymer ?
#
loop_
_entity_poly.entity_id
_entity_poly.type
_entity_poly.pdbx_seq_one_letter_code
_entity_poly.pdbx_strand_id
1 'polypeptide(L)'
;EDKENLPYVPRPRKIFTTLKEFQDLGLSKERIYRHLERYLLDSKQLAMNRFPMPGITEGARISLNGTVVRKCYRCCQRFEVTPDGKYTEKDKCYYHPCKPNVVFSPGSEYNYKCCGKPTGSSGCKVYPVHICGDPLLNFTEFKSIRDKRQVRMDQLRGVYGLDCEMVYTGKGLEVAKVGLVNEEGFTIYESFVQPENEILDYCTKYSGITAKDLLGVTTTLHDVQTFLDRLLHSQCILVGHGLEGDLRCLRLTHTKIVDTSVVFPRSDGSKPKLRDLAYEKLKLVVQNDIGGHDCIEDARTCMALMLNKIKEDKVTQAVSQKNTVTNECRKFNIPTQCIDMAFLSAQGISQEELHTRKWPFSETSHQPEYHIVVQKGSFKKVCYICTNLQFGHESYCYA
;
A
#
# COMPACT_ATOMS: atom_id res chain seq x y z
N GLU A 1 12.62 -12.42 -44.56
CA GLU A 1 11.72 -13.57 -44.45
C GLU A 1 12.30 -14.42 -43.33
N ASP A 2 11.80 -14.45 -42.10
CA ASP A 2 10.45 -14.21 -41.59
C ASP A 2 10.46 -13.47 -40.25
N LYS A 3 9.68 -12.40 -40.19
CA LYS A 3 9.23 -11.78 -38.94
C LYS A 3 7.96 -12.52 -38.54
N GLU A 4 8.00 -13.33 -37.50
CA GLU A 4 6.78 -13.80 -36.87
C GLU A 4 6.02 -12.61 -36.28
N ASN A 5 4.94 -12.26 -36.97
CA ASN A 5 3.88 -11.37 -36.53
C ASN A 5 3.23 -11.95 -35.26
N LEU A 6 3.81 -11.67 -34.10
CA LEU A 6 3.03 -11.69 -32.86
C LEU A 6 2.07 -10.50 -32.93
N PRO A 7 0.75 -10.70 -32.74
CA PRO A 7 -0.21 -9.62 -32.82
C PRO A 7 0.15 -8.55 -31.79
N TYR A 8 0.32 -7.31 -32.25
CA TYR A 8 0.34 -6.13 -31.41
C TYR A 8 -0.95 -6.14 -30.58
N VAL A 9 -0.85 -6.56 -29.31
CA VAL A 9 -1.93 -6.39 -28.34
C VAL A 9 -1.88 -4.91 -27.96
N PRO A 10 -2.89 -4.10 -28.34
CA PRO A 10 -2.91 -2.71 -27.93
C PRO A 10 -2.90 -2.67 -26.41
N ARG A 11 -1.98 -1.88 -25.82
CA ARG A 11 -2.02 -1.58 -24.39
C ARG A 11 -3.45 -1.11 -24.05
N PRO A 12 -4.07 -1.60 -22.97
CA PRO A 12 -5.26 -0.95 -22.44
C PRO A 12 -4.91 0.51 -22.17
N ARG A 13 -5.47 1.42 -22.98
CA ARG A 13 -5.42 2.85 -22.69
C ARG A 13 -6.24 3.06 -21.41
N LYS A 14 -5.56 3.53 -20.36
CA LYS A 14 -6.10 4.05 -19.09
C LYS A 14 -6.75 3.02 -18.16
N ILE A 15 -5.93 2.28 -17.42
CA ILE A 15 -6.31 1.88 -16.07
C ILE A 15 -6.33 3.17 -15.24
N PHE A 16 -7.51 3.59 -14.82
CA PHE A 16 -7.85 4.32 -13.58
C PHE A 16 -9.24 4.97 -13.76
N THR A 17 -10.22 4.15 -14.16
CA THR A 17 -11.64 4.45 -13.93
C THR A 17 -11.98 4.40 -12.44
N THR A 18 -11.26 3.60 -11.64
CA THR A 18 -11.49 3.47 -10.19
C THR A 18 -11.08 4.71 -9.40
N LEU A 19 -9.99 5.42 -9.72
CA LEU A 19 -9.65 6.67 -9.03
C LEU A 19 -10.71 7.75 -9.24
N LYS A 20 -11.38 7.76 -10.40
CA LYS A 20 -12.48 8.68 -10.68
C LYS A 20 -13.71 8.36 -9.81
N GLU A 21 -14.04 7.09 -9.62
CA GLU A 21 -15.07 6.63 -8.67
C GLU A 21 -14.70 6.90 -7.20
N PHE A 22 -13.41 7.02 -6.87
CA PHE A 22 -12.95 7.42 -5.54
C PHE A 22 -12.92 8.95 -5.36
N GLN A 23 -12.76 9.74 -6.43
CA GLN A 23 -12.98 11.19 -6.40
C GLN A 23 -14.42 11.53 -5.98
N ASP A 24 -15.38 10.66 -6.30
CA ASP A 24 -16.79 10.78 -5.89
C ASP A 24 -17.02 10.61 -4.37
N LEU A 25 -16.02 10.18 -3.59
CA LEU A 25 -16.10 10.21 -2.11
C LEU A 25 -16.18 11.64 -1.55
N GLY A 26 -15.90 12.67 -2.35
CA GLY A 26 -15.93 14.07 -1.94
C GLY A 26 -15.01 14.38 -0.76
N LEU A 27 -13.98 13.56 -0.55
CA LEU A 27 -13.05 13.70 0.57
C LEU A 27 -11.98 14.72 0.22
N SER A 28 -11.94 15.84 0.94
CA SER A 28 -10.81 16.76 0.84
C SER A 28 -9.50 16.09 1.27
N LYS A 29 -8.38 16.59 0.73
CA LYS A 29 -7.02 16.16 1.09
C LYS A 29 -6.80 16.08 2.60
N GLU A 30 -7.26 17.08 3.34
CA GLU A 30 -7.13 17.16 4.80
C GLU A 30 -7.91 16.04 5.49
N ARG A 31 -9.08 15.67 4.96
CA ARG A 31 -9.86 14.55 5.49
C ARG A 31 -9.17 13.22 5.23
N ILE A 32 -8.61 13.00 4.04
CA ILE A 32 -7.84 11.79 3.72
C ILE A 32 -6.67 11.66 4.70
N TYR A 33 -5.87 12.72 4.84
CA TYR A 33 -4.76 12.77 5.78
C TYR A 33 -5.19 12.36 7.20
N ARG A 34 -6.23 13.01 7.76
CA ARG A 34 -6.73 12.70 9.13
C ARG A 34 -7.23 11.27 9.28
N HIS A 35 -7.86 10.69 8.26
CA HIS A 35 -8.29 9.30 8.33
C HIS A 35 -7.08 8.34 8.31
N LEU A 36 -6.05 8.66 7.52
CA LEU A 36 -4.84 7.87 7.42
C LEU A 36 -3.97 7.92 8.69
N GLU A 37 -4.08 8.97 9.49
CA GLU A 37 -3.37 9.05 10.79
C GLU A 37 -3.68 7.86 11.72
N ARG A 38 -4.85 7.22 11.56
CA ARG A 38 -5.26 6.05 12.34
C ARG A 38 -4.55 4.75 11.96
N TYR A 39 -3.87 4.71 10.81
CA TYR A 39 -3.13 3.54 10.33
C TYR A 39 -1.62 3.78 10.29
N LEU A 40 -1.16 4.88 10.88
CA LEU A 40 0.27 5.13 11.01
C LEU A 40 0.91 4.05 11.86
N LEU A 41 2.02 3.50 11.37
CA LEU A 41 2.82 2.57 12.14
C LEU A 41 3.44 3.28 13.35
N ASP A 42 3.25 2.73 14.54
CA ASP A 42 3.95 3.21 15.72
C ASP A 42 5.45 2.80 15.69
N SER A 43 6.26 3.37 16.60
CA SER A 43 7.70 3.11 16.66
C SER A 43 8.03 1.62 16.86
N LYS A 44 7.17 0.86 17.55
CA LYS A 44 7.36 -0.58 17.78
C LYS A 44 7.07 -1.36 16.50
N GLN A 45 5.99 -1.02 15.79
CA GLN A 45 5.64 -1.61 14.51
C GLN A 45 6.69 -1.31 13.44
N LEU A 46 7.22 -0.09 13.38
CA LEU A 46 8.31 0.28 12.48
C LEU A 46 9.56 -0.58 12.73
N ALA A 47 9.97 -0.74 14.00
CA ALA A 47 11.10 -1.58 14.36
C ALA A 47 10.85 -3.07 14.05
N MET A 48 9.68 -3.61 14.41
CA MET A 48 9.32 -5.01 14.14
C MET A 48 9.28 -5.33 12.65
N ASN A 49 8.89 -4.37 11.81
CA ASN A 49 8.87 -4.49 10.35
C ASN A 49 10.19 -4.05 9.69
N ARG A 50 11.24 -3.79 10.48
CA ARG A 50 12.61 -3.48 10.00
C ARG A 50 12.70 -2.24 9.12
N PHE A 51 11.84 -1.25 9.36
CA PHE A 51 11.97 0.05 8.73
C PHE A 51 13.29 0.72 9.16
N PRO A 52 13.94 1.49 8.28
CA PRO A 52 15.08 2.32 8.67
C PRO A 52 14.67 3.33 9.75
N MET A 53 15.21 3.19 10.97
CA MET A 53 14.88 4.05 12.13
C MET A 53 16.11 4.83 12.61
N PRO A 54 15.95 6.09 13.07
CA PRO A 54 17.01 6.83 13.73
C PRO A 54 17.57 6.07 14.94
N GLY A 55 18.85 5.68 14.88
CA GLY A 55 19.59 5.11 16.02
C GLY A 55 19.53 3.60 16.22
N ILE A 56 18.81 2.84 15.39
CA ILE A 56 18.78 1.36 15.47
C ILE A 56 18.87 0.75 14.06
N THR A 57 20.03 0.19 13.74
CA THR A 57 20.17 -0.85 12.71
C THR A 57 21.36 -1.74 13.04
N GLU A 58 21.12 -3.05 13.16
CA GLU A 58 22.17 -4.05 13.26
C GLU A 58 22.84 -4.25 11.89
N GLY A 59 24.15 -4.02 11.84
CA GLY A 59 24.96 -4.18 10.63
C GLY A 59 25.29 -5.64 10.31
N ALA A 60 25.76 -5.84 9.08
CA ALA A 60 26.22 -7.14 8.60
C ALA A 60 27.35 -7.72 9.48
N ARG A 61 27.41 -9.05 9.60
CA ARG A 61 28.44 -9.73 10.40
C ARG A 61 29.77 -9.76 9.64
N ILE A 62 30.79 -9.17 10.23
CA ILE A 62 32.17 -9.21 9.73
C ILE A 62 32.80 -10.54 10.16
N SER A 63 33.41 -11.25 9.22
CA SER A 63 34.17 -12.48 9.48
C SER A 63 35.51 -12.15 10.14
N LEU A 64 36.18 -13.16 10.69
CA LEU A 64 37.53 -13.01 11.24
C LEU A 64 38.56 -12.54 10.19
N ASN A 65 38.26 -12.73 8.91
CA ASN A 65 39.13 -12.37 7.79
C ASN A 65 38.83 -10.98 7.21
N GLY A 66 37.94 -10.20 7.84
CA GLY A 66 37.55 -8.86 7.38
C GLY A 66 36.56 -8.85 6.21
N THR A 67 36.06 -10.02 5.79
CA THR A 67 35.00 -10.16 4.78
C THR A 67 33.62 -10.06 5.43
N VAL A 68 32.58 -9.83 4.64
CA VAL A 68 31.19 -9.75 5.10
C VAL A 68 30.44 -11.01 4.72
N VAL A 69 29.93 -11.74 5.71
CA VAL A 69 29.14 -12.96 5.48
C VAL A 69 27.69 -12.60 5.20
N ARG A 70 27.20 -12.99 4.02
CA ARG A 70 25.84 -12.68 3.55
C ARG A 70 25.04 -13.95 3.30
N LYS A 71 23.70 -13.82 3.29
CA LYS A 71 22.78 -14.91 2.94
C LYS A 71 22.20 -14.66 1.55
N CYS A 72 22.34 -15.63 0.66
CA CYS A 72 21.79 -15.54 -0.68
C CYS A 72 20.26 -15.54 -0.65
N TYR A 73 19.62 -14.60 -1.34
CA TYR A 73 18.15 -14.48 -1.39
C TYR A 73 17.50 -15.63 -2.16
N ARG A 74 18.20 -16.20 -3.15
CA ARG A 74 17.67 -17.26 -4.01
C ARG A 74 17.83 -18.66 -3.42
N CYS A 75 19.05 -19.03 -3.05
CA CYS A 75 19.37 -20.38 -2.58
C CYS A 75 19.51 -20.51 -1.06
N CYS A 76 19.41 -19.41 -0.32
CA CYS A 76 19.59 -19.35 1.13
C CYS A 76 20.99 -19.74 1.66
N GLN A 77 21.94 -20.09 0.78
CA GLN A 77 23.32 -20.38 1.16
C GLN A 77 24.07 -19.12 1.60
N ARG A 78 25.03 -19.31 2.50
CA ARG A 78 25.94 -18.23 2.93
C ARG A 78 27.08 -18.08 1.92
N PHE A 79 27.50 -16.85 1.70
CA PHE A 79 28.63 -16.50 0.84
C PHE A 79 29.33 -15.27 1.40
N GLU A 80 30.57 -15.04 0.98
CA GLU A 80 31.39 -13.92 1.45
C GLU A 80 31.63 -12.90 0.34
N VAL A 81 31.64 -11.64 0.76
CA VAL A 81 32.05 -10.51 -0.09
C VAL A 81 32.98 -9.61 0.71
N THR A 82 33.80 -8.84 0.02
CA THR A 82 34.56 -7.75 0.63
C THR A 82 33.61 -6.63 1.10
N PRO A 83 34.05 -5.71 1.99
CA PRO A 83 33.24 -4.57 2.42
C PRO A 83 32.77 -3.66 1.26
N ASP A 84 33.51 -3.60 0.15
CA ASP A 84 33.11 -2.89 -1.08
C ASP A 84 32.17 -3.70 -1.99
N GLY A 85 31.75 -4.90 -1.59
CA GLY A 85 30.76 -5.71 -2.29
C GLY A 85 31.33 -6.61 -3.40
N LYS A 86 32.65 -6.85 -3.43
CA LYS A 86 33.27 -7.78 -4.38
C LYS A 86 33.23 -9.20 -3.85
N TYR A 87 32.93 -10.16 -4.72
CA TYR A 87 32.89 -11.57 -4.35
C TYR A 87 34.31 -12.09 -4.12
N THR A 88 34.52 -12.75 -2.98
CA THR A 88 35.78 -13.43 -2.68
C THR A 88 35.93 -14.70 -3.53
N GLU A 89 34.82 -15.41 -3.74
CA GLU A 89 34.72 -16.61 -4.56
C GLU A 89 33.52 -16.48 -5.52
N LYS A 90 33.71 -16.79 -6.80
CA LYS A 90 32.65 -16.71 -7.83
C LYS A 90 31.90 -18.03 -7.95
N ASP A 91 31.21 -18.40 -6.89
CA ASP A 91 30.38 -19.60 -6.88
C ASP A 91 29.06 -19.40 -7.63
N LYS A 92 28.69 -20.43 -8.38
CA LYS A 92 27.41 -20.50 -9.07
C LYS A 92 26.28 -20.72 -8.06
N CYS A 93 25.25 -19.88 -8.13
CA CYS A 93 24.06 -20.02 -7.30
C CYS A 93 23.07 -20.99 -7.94
N TYR A 94 22.90 -22.17 -7.33
CA TYR A 94 21.86 -23.13 -7.69
C TYR A 94 20.60 -22.89 -6.85
N TYR A 95 19.47 -22.54 -7.47
CA TYR A 95 18.24 -22.19 -6.75
C TYR A 95 16.96 -22.71 -7.42
N HIS A 96 15.87 -22.74 -6.64
CA HIS A 96 14.52 -23.06 -7.09
C HIS A 96 13.67 -21.77 -7.18
N PRO A 97 13.18 -21.35 -8.36
CA PRO A 97 12.41 -20.11 -8.50
C PRO A 97 11.04 -20.11 -7.79
N CYS A 98 10.49 -21.29 -7.51
CA CYS A 98 9.18 -21.44 -6.88
C CYS A 98 9.32 -22.12 -5.53
N LYS A 99 8.51 -21.68 -4.55
CA LYS A 99 8.37 -22.37 -3.26
C LYS A 99 7.78 -23.78 -3.45
N PRO A 100 8.10 -24.74 -2.56
CA PRO A 100 7.52 -26.08 -2.61
C PRO A 100 6.01 -26.06 -2.37
N ASN A 101 5.32 -27.07 -2.90
CA ASN A 101 3.92 -27.34 -2.58
C ASN A 101 3.81 -27.73 -1.11
N VAL A 102 3.09 -26.97 -0.29
CA VAL A 102 2.78 -27.36 1.09
C VAL A 102 1.41 -28.03 1.07
N VAL A 103 1.40 -29.37 0.97
CA VAL A 103 0.17 -30.16 1.16
C VAL A 103 0.26 -30.77 2.54
N PHE A 104 -0.58 -30.33 3.48
CA PHE A 104 -0.58 -30.84 4.84
C PHE A 104 -1.12 -32.28 4.86
N SER A 105 -0.23 -33.25 4.65
CA SER A 105 -0.50 -34.66 4.83
C SER A 105 0.69 -35.29 5.55
N PRO A 106 0.49 -35.97 6.69
CA PRO A 106 1.57 -36.63 7.42
C PRO A 106 2.32 -37.61 6.49
N GLY A 107 3.64 -37.45 6.35
CA GLY A 107 4.49 -38.33 5.53
C GLY A 107 4.62 -37.97 4.05
N SER A 108 4.10 -36.82 3.59
CA SER A 108 4.22 -36.42 2.18
C SER A 108 5.54 -35.71 1.87
N GLU A 109 6.21 -36.15 0.79
CA GLU A 109 7.36 -35.44 0.20
C GLU A 109 6.88 -34.17 -0.52
N TYR A 110 7.32 -33.01 -0.04
CA TYR A 110 6.99 -31.73 -0.65
C TYR A 110 7.85 -31.50 -1.89
N ASN A 111 7.23 -31.33 -3.06
CA ASN A 111 7.95 -31.08 -4.32
C ASN A 111 7.97 -29.59 -4.70
N TYR A 112 9.08 -29.14 -5.29
CA TYR A 112 9.20 -27.79 -5.83
C TYR A 112 8.32 -27.59 -7.07
N LYS A 113 7.44 -26.57 -7.05
CA LYS A 113 6.56 -26.25 -8.20
C LYS A 113 7.31 -25.97 -9.51
N CYS A 114 8.57 -25.55 -9.43
CA CYS A 114 9.36 -25.18 -10.60
C CYS A 114 9.96 -26.38 -11.37
N CYS A 115 10.10 -27.55 -10.75
CA CYS A 115 10.75 -28.70 -11.39
C CYS A 115 10.27 -30.07 -10.92
N GLY A 116 9.37 -30.14 -9.94
CA GLY A 116 8.86 -31.40 -9.39
C GLY A 116 9.84 -32.16 -8.49
N LYS A 117 11.08 -31.69 -8.32
CA LYS A 117 12.06 -32.33 -7.44
C LYS A 117 11.66 -32.22 -5.96
N PRO A 118 12.07 -33.17 -5.10
CA PRO A 118 11.78 -33.14 -3.66
C PRO A 118 12.44 -31.96 -2.96
N THR A 119 11.86 -31.53 -1.85
CA THR A 119 12.42 -30.48 -0.97
C THR A 119 13.78 -30.92 -0.44
N GLY A 120 14.75 -30.00 -0.43
CA GLY A 120 16.15 -30.30 -0.09
C GLY A 120 17.01 -30.69 -1.28
N SER A 121 16.43 -30.95 -2.46
CA SER A 121 17.19 -31.14 -3.71
C SER A 121 17.92 -29.88 -4.15
N SER A 122 19.01 -30.05 -4.90
CA SER A 122 19.74 -28.95 -5.52
C SER A 122 18.86 -28.13 -6.47
N GLY A 123 19.15 -26.82 -6.54
CA GLY A 123 18.37 -25.87 -7.34
C GLY A 123 18.24 -26.26 -8.81
N CYS A 124 17.05 -26.08 -9.39
CA CYS A 124 16.80 -26.37 -10.80
C CYS A 124 17.20 -25.26 -11.77
N LYS A 125 17.57 -24.09 -11.25
CA LYS A 125 18.14 -22.98 -12.02
C LYS A 125 19.52 -22.62 -11.49
N VAL A 126 20.36 -22.10 -12.36
CA VAL A 126 21.73 -21.70 -12.05
C VAL A 126 21.87 -20.22 -12.39
N TYR A 127 22.49 -19.48 -11.49
CA TYR A 127 22.93 -18.11 -11.73
C TYR A 127 24.44 -18.01 -11.54
N PRO A 128 25.15 -17.13 -12.29
CA PRO A 128 26.60 -17.01 -12.18
C PRO A 128 27.11 -16.64 -10.78
N VAL A 129 26.29 -15.95 -9.98
CA VAL A 129 26.65 -15.46 -8.65
C VAL A 129 25.49 -15.58 -7.65
N HIS A 130 25.82 -15.61 -6.37
CA HIS A 130 24.87 -15.44 -5.28
C HIS A 130 24.43 -13.98 -5.17
N ILE A 131 23.19 -13.68 -4.78
CA ILE A 131 22.68 -12.30 -4.62
C ILE A 131 22.08 -12.12 -3.24
N CYS A 132 22.10 -10.91 -2.69
CA CYS A 132 21.57 -10.63 -1.36
C CYS A 132 20.70 -9.37 -1.37
N GLY A 133 19.56 -9.43 -0.67
CA GLY A 133 18.59 -8.33 -0.62
C GLY A 133 19.05 -7.17 0.26
N ASP A 134 19.62 -7.48 1.43
CA ASP A 134 20.00 -6.49 2.42
C ASP A 134 21.20 -5.66 1.94
N PRO A 135 21.06 -4.34 1.72
CA PRO A 135 22.15 -3.49 1.30
C PRO A 135 23.31 -3.45 2.31
N LEU A 136 24.55 -3.45 1.83
CA LEU A 136 25.77 -3.20 2.60
C LEU A 136 25.91 -1.70 2.84
N LEU A 137 25.07 -1.17 3.73
CA LEU A 137 25.05 0.25 4.07
C LEU A 137 25.56 0.48 5.48
N ASN A 138 26.28 1.58 5.65
CA ASN A 138 26.53 2.16 6.97
C ASN A 138 25.41 3.16 7.29
N PHE A 139 24.98 3.23 8.56
CA PHE A 139 23.83 4.05 8.97
C PHE A 139 24.00 5.54 8.66
N THR A 140 25.23 6.05 8.64
CA THR A 140 25.56 7.45 8.28
C THR A 140 25.13 7.83 6.87
N GLU A 141 24.80 6.86 6.02
CA GLU A 141 24.36 7.08 4.65
C GLU A 141 22.84 7.37 4.54
N PHE A 142 22.08 7.21 5.62
CA PHE A 142 20.64 7.48 5.64
C PHE A 142 20.32 8.95 5.87
N LYS A 143 19.47 9.52 5.02
CA LYS A 143 18.95 10.88 5.17
C LYS A 143 17.55 10.86 5.78
N SER A 144 17.35 11.56 6.89
CA SER A 144 16.00 11.79 7.43
C SER A 144 15.30 12.89 6.65
N ILE A 145 14.04 12.66 6.28
CA ILE A 145 13.20 13.71 5.70
C ILE A 145 12.99 14.79 6.75
N ARG A 146 13.38 16.02 6.43
CA ARG A 146 13.48 17.11 7.41
C ARG A 146 12.13 17.77 7.69
N ASP A 147 12.06 18.37 8.88
CA ASP A 147 11.04 19.36 9.21
C ASP A 147 11.45 20.73 8.62
N LYS A 148 10.64 21.26 7.71
CA LYS A 148 10.79 22.57 7.08
C LYS A 148 9.99 23.58 7.89
N ARG A 149 10.66 24.22 8.85
CA ARG A 149 10.11 25.20 9.81
C ARG A 149 9.38 26.42 9.19
N GLN A 150 9.39 26.61 7.87
CA GLN A 150 8.86 27.80 7.18
C GLN A 150 7.70 27.51 6.22
N VAL A 151 7.17 26.29 6.16
CA VAL A 151 6.03 25.96 5.28
C VAL A 151 4.72 26.04 6.06
N ARG A 152 3.65 26.59 5.45
CA ARG A 152 2.33 26.68 6.10
C ARG A 152 1.77 25.28 6.41
N MET A 153 1.12 25.11 7.56
CA MET A 153 0.61 23.81 8.06
C MET A 153 -0.38 23.09 7.12
N ASP A 154 -1.12 23.81 6.30
CA ASP A 154 -2.01 23.29 5.26
C ASP A 154 -1.24 22.70 4.06
N GLN A 155 -0.03 23.21 3.77
CA GLN A 155 0.88 22.66 2.77
C GLN A 155 1.78 21.54 3.30
N LEU A 156 1.87 21.37 4.63
CA LEU A 156 2.74 20.40 5.30
C LEU A 156 2.19 18.97 5.35
N ARG A 157 0.87 18.81 5.23
CA ARG A 157 0.15 17.53 5.43
C ARG A 157 -0.19 16.84 4.11
N GLY A 158 0.84 16.51 3.34
CA GLY A 158 0.70 15.73 2.10
C GLY A 158 0.54 14.23 2.35
N VAL A 159 -0.14 13.53 1.44
CA VAL A 159 -0.19 12.06 1.40
C VAL A 159 0.36 11.64 0.05
N TYR A 160 1.32 10.73 0.04
CA TYR A 160 1.98 10.29 -1.19
C TYR A 160 2.08 8.77 -1.24
N GLY A 161 1.72 8.18 -2.38
CA GLY A 161 2.02 6.80 -2.71
C GLY A 161 3.45 6.68 -3.23
N LEU A 162 4.25 5.75 -2.69
CA LEU A 162 5.64 5.51 -3.08
C LEU A 162 5.82 4.03 -3.41
N ASP A 163 6.54 3.76 -4.49
CA ASP A 163 7.03 2.44 -4.85
C ASP A 163 8.31 2.56 -5.69
N CYS A 164 9.21 1.60 -5.59
CA CYS A 164 10.48 1.57 -6.28
C CYS A 164 10.71 0.21 -6.95
N GLU A 165 11.31 0.25 -8.14
CA GLU A 165 11.88 -0.94 -8.76
C GLU A 165 13.37 -1.02 -8.42
N MET A 166 13.83 -2.22 -8.05
CA MET A 166 15.21 -2.45 -7.61
C MET A 166 15.92 -3.51 -8.45
N VAL A 167 17.25 -3.41 -8.44
CA VAL A 167 18.15 -4.37 -9.07
C VAL A 167 19.17 -4.87 -8.06
N TYR A 168 19.71 -6.07 -8.27
CA TYR A 168 20.77 -6.61 -7.41
C TYR A 168 22.14 -6.18 -7.89
N THR A 169 22.97 -5.71 -6.96
CA THR A 169 24.39 -5.39 -7.16
C THR A 169 25.25 -6.15 -6.14
N GLY A 170 26.57 -6.02 -6.26
CA GLY A 170 27.52 -6.58 -5.28
C GLY A 170 27.28 -6.06 -3.85
N LYS A 171 26.72 -4.85 -3.71
CA LYS A 171 26.37 -4.26 -2.40
C LYS A 171 24.95 -4.58 -1.94
N GLY A 172 24.13 -5.28 -2.72
CA GLY A 172 22.75 -5.62 -2.36
C GLY A 172 21.74 -5.01 -3.30
N LEU A 173 20.51 -4.78 -2.85
CA LEU A 173 19.51 -4.09 -3.67
C LEU A 173 19.84 -2.60 -3.80
N GLU A 174 19.76 -2.11 -5.03
CA GLU A 174 19.82 -0.69 -5.35
C GLU A 174 18.60 -0.30 -6.17
N VAL A 175 18.14 0.93 -5.98
CA VAL A 175 17.00 1.46 -6.72
C VAL A 175 17.38 1.71 -8.18
N ALA A 176 16.50 1.33 -9.11
CA ALA A 176 16.65 1.53 -10.55
C ALA A 176 15.49 2.32 -11.16
N LYS A 177 14.33 2.39 -10.49
CA LYS A 177 13.22 3.28 -10.85
C LYS A 177 12.45 3.67 -9.59
N VAL A 178 11.97 4.91 -9.53
CA VAL A 178 11.16 5.42 -8.42
C VAL A 178 9.87 5.99 -8.97
N GLY A 179 8.74 5.63 -8.36
CA GLY A 179 7.42 6.16 -8.64
C GLY A 179 6.83 6.83 -7.41
N LEU A 180 6.30 8.04 -7.58
CA LEU A 180 5.62 8.80 -6.55
C LEU A 180 4.32 9.37 -7.09
N VAL A 181 3.22 9.13 -6.37
CA VAL A 181 1.89 9.66 -6.69
C VAL A 181 1.30 10.45 -5.52
N ASN A 182 0.40 11.39 -5.79
CA ASN A 182 -0.33 12.11 -4.75
C ASN A 182 -1.53 11.30 -4.22
N GLU A 183 -2.30 11.89 -3.31
CA GLU A 183 -3.51 11.30 -2.71
C GLU A 183 -4.61 10.96 -3.72
N GLU A 184 -4.61 11.60 -4.89
CA GLU A 184 -5.55 11.35 -5.99
C GLU A 184 -5.00 10.33 -6.99
N GLY A 185 -3.78 9.82 -6.77
CA GLY A 185 -3.09 8.90 -7.65
C GLY A 185 -2.47 9.56 -8.90
N PHE A 186 -2.43 10.89 -8.99
CA PHE A 186 -1.67 11.56 -10.04
C PHE A 186 -0.17 11.38 -9.82
N THR A 187 0.56 11.08 -10.90
CA THR A 187 2.02 10.95 -10.85
C THR A 187 2.67 12.30 -10.59
N ILE A 188 3.44 12.38 -9.51
CA ILE A 188 4.18 13.57 -9.10
C ILE A 188 5.65 13.45 -9.49
N TYR A 189 6.18 12.23 -9.42
CA TYR A 189 7.55 11.95 -9.81
C TYR A 189 7.67 10.52 -10.34
N GLU A 190 8.39 10.38 -11.44
CA GLU A 190 8.79 9.09 -11.99
C GLU A 190 10.17 9.27 -12.63
N SER A 191 11.14 8.45 -12.23
CA SER A 191 12.48 8.48 -12.83
C SER A 191 13.15 7.14 -12.75
N PHE A 192 13.85 6.76 -13.81
CA PHE A 192 14.92 5.78 -13.72
C PHE A 192 16.08 6.35 -12.89
N VAL A 193 16.82 5.47 -12.25
CA VAL A 193 17.96 5.79 -11.40
C VAL A 193 19.12 4.92 -11.84
N GLN A 194 20.27 5.52 -12.06
CA GLN A 194 21.51 4.78 -12.34
C GLN A 194 22.02 4.19 -11.02
N PRO A 195 22.08 2.84 -10.88
CA PRO A 195 22.69 2.22 -9.72
C PRO A 195 24.16 2.61 -9.60
N GLU A 196 24.65 2.78 -8.37
CA GLU A 196 26.03 3.18 -8.09
C GLU A 196 27.01 2.04 -8.37
N ASN A 197 26.53 0.79 -8.24
CA ASN A 197 27.33 -0.41 -8.37
C ASN A 197 26.92 -1.22 -9.59
N GLU A 198 27.84 -2.06 -10.07
CA GLU A 198 27.58 -2.96 -11.20
C GLU A 198 26.35 -3.85 -10.94
N ILE A 199 25.43 -3.84 -11.89
CA ILE A 199 24.19 -4.60 -11.82
C ILE A 199 24.52 -6.07 -12.11
N LEU A 200 24.27 -6.91 -11.10
CA LEU A 200 24.42 -8.36 -11.19
C LEU A 200 23.16 -9.01 -11.75
N ASP A 201 21.97 -8.52 -11.35
CA ASP A 201 20.68 -8.97 -11.85
C ASP A 201 19.69 -7.83 -11.92
N TYR A 202 19.13 -7.58 -13.10
CA TYR A 202 18.08 -6.60 -13.32
C TYR A 202 16.74 -7.01 -12.69
N CYS A 203 16.53 -8.31 -12.43
CA CYS A 203 15.27 -8.81 -11.92
C CYS A 203 14.07 -8.45 -12.80
N THR A 204 14.25 -8.31 -14.12
CA THR A 204 13.24 -7.80 -15.09
C THR A 204 11.85 -8.43 -14.93
N LYS A 205 11.77 -9.74 -14.63
CA LYS A 205 10.48 -10.43 -14.38
C LYS A 205 9.66 -9.78 -13.24
N TYR A 206 10.33 -9.20 -12.27
CA TYR A 206 9.74 -8.53 -11.12
C TYR A 206 9.82 -7.02 -11.28
N SER A 207 11.00 -6.48 -11.61
CA SER A 207 11.24 -5.03 -11.62
C SER A 207 10.77 -4.29 -12.87
N GLY A 208 10.53 -5.02 -13.96
CA GLY A 208 10.33 -4.47 -15.29
C GLY A 208 11.51 -3.72 -15.90
N ILE A 209 12.66 -3.67 -15.21
CA ILE A 209 13.85 -2.97 -15.67
C ILE A 209 14.67 -3.85 -16.61
N THR A 210 15.08 -3.29 -17.74
CA THR A 210 16.05 -3.89 -18.66
C THR A 210 17.33 -3.06 -18.75
N ALA A 211 18.41 -3.67 -19.25
CA ALA A 211 19.65 -2.95 -19.53
C ALA A 211 19.45 -1.78 -20.51
N LYS A 212 18.47 -1.87 -21.40
CA LYS A 212 18.14 -0.81 -22.35
C LYS A 212 17.49 0.38 -21.66
N ASP A 213 16.68 0.17 -20.63
CA ASP A 213 16.01 1.24 -19.89
C ASP A 213 17.00 2.09 -19.09
N LEU A 214 18.10 1.49 -18.64
CA LEU A 214 19.16 2.20 -17.92
C LEU A 214 20.24 2.79 -18.85
N LEU A 215 20.16 2.55 -20.16
CA LEU A 215 21.15 3.07 -21.09
C LEU A 215 21.07 4.60 -21.17
N GLY A 216 22.15 5.27 -20.75
CA GLY A 216 22.22 6.73 -20.76
C GLY A 216 21.47 7.42 -19.62
N VAL A 217 20.98 6.67 -18.62
CA VAL A 217 20.41 7.26 -17.41
C VAL A 217 21.54 7.89 -16.59
N THR A 218 21.39 9.18 -16.30
CA THR A 218 22.37 9.94 -15.49
C THR A 218 21.85 10.31 -14.11
N THR A 219 20.55 10.14 -13.86
CA THR A 219 19.92 10.43 -12.56
C THR A 219 20.50 9.52 -11.50
N THR A 220 21.09 10.10 -10.46
CA THR A 220 21.67 9.35 -9.34
C THR A 220 20.69 9.21 -8.18
N LEU A 221 20.98 8.30 -7.24
CA LEU A 221 20.24 8.23 -5.98
C LEU A 221 20.24 9.58 -5.23
N HIS A 222 21.34 10.34 -5.30
CA HIS A 222 21.43 11.65 -4.66
C HIS A 222 20.44 12.65 -5.25
N ASP A 223 20.26 12.64 -6.57
CA ASP A 223 19.32 13.52 -7.27
C ASP A 223 17.88 13.23 -6.84
N VAL A 224 17.53 11.94 -6.80
CA VAL A 224 16.22 11.47 -6.31
C VAL A 224 16.00 11.89 -4.85
N GLN A 225 16.96 11.64 -3.97
CA GLN A 225 16.88 12.03 -2.56
C GLN A 225 16.72 13.55 -2.41
N THR A 226 17.40 14.33 -3.23
CA THR A 226 17.30 15.80 -3.22
C THR A 226 15.92 16.26 -3.68
N PHE A 227 15.36 15.62 -4.71
CA PHE A 227 14.00 15.89 -5.15
C PHE A 227 12.99 15.53 -4.06
N LEU A 228 13.07 14.33 -3.49
CA LEU A 228 12.18 13.86 -2.44
C LEU A 228 12.29 14.71 -1.17
N ASP A 229 13.50 15.12 -0.75
CA ASP A 229 13.67 16.02 0.41
C ASP A 229 13.10 17.42 0.14
N ARG A 230 13.08 17.90 -1.12
CA ARG A 230 12.43 19.18 -1.50
C ARG A 230 10.91 19.07 -1.52
N LEU A 231 10.36 17.94 -1.94
CA LEU A 231 8.92 17.72 -2.05
C LEU A 231 8.29 17.30 -0.71
N LEU A 232 8.87 16.30 -0.06
CA LEU A 232 8.33 15.68 1.15
C LEU A 232 8.67 16.51 2.40
N HIS A 233 7.86 16.30 3.43
CA HIS A 233 8.04 16.85 4.77
C HIS A 233 7.97 15.72 5.79
N SER A 234 8.56 15.91 6.98
CA SER A 234 8.44 14.97 8.11
C SER A 234 6.99 14.68 8.53
N GLN A 235 6.05 15.54 8.14
CA GLN A 235 4.61 15.41 8.41
C GLN A 235 3.84 14.81 7.23
N CYS A 236 4.46 14.59 6.06
CA CYS A 236 3.80 13.89 4.96
C CYS A 236 3.56 12.44 5.34
N ILE A 237 2.45 11.84 4.93
CA ILE A 237 2.22 10.41 5.07
C ILE A 237 2.72 9.73 3.79
N LEU A 238 3.62 8.75 3.94
CA LEU A 238 4.01 7.85 2.85
C LEU A 238 3.15 6.58 2.91
N VAL A 239 2.59 6.20 1.77
CA VAL A 239 1.77 4.99 1.62
C VAL A 239 2.39 4.08 0.57
N GLY A 240 2.44 2.78 0.86
CA GLY A 240 2.99 1.80 -0.06
C GLY A 240 2.76 0.37 0.43
N HIS A 241 3.51 -0.59 -0.11
CA HIS A 241 3.40 -2.00 0.23
C HIS A 241 4.76 -2.64 0.46
N GLY A 242 5.15 -2.83 1.73
CA GLY A 242 6.51 -3.29 2.06
C GLY A 242 7.56 -2.17 1.94
N LEU A 243 7.19 -0.95 2.33
CA LEU A 243 8.00 0.27 2.18
C LEU A 243 9.35 0.19 2.92
N GLU A 244 9.56 -0.80 3.78
CA GLU A 244 10.87 -1.02 4.39
C GLU A 244 11.95 -1.32 3.33
N GLY A 245 11.59 -1.93 2.21
CA GLY A 245 12.49 -2.21 1.10
C GLY A 245 12.85 -0.93 0.34
N ASP A 246 11.82 -0.16 -0.03
CA ASP A 246 11.92 1.11 -0.75
C ASP A 246 12.77 2.11 0.01
N LEU A 247 12.44 2.38 1.28
CA LEU A 247 13.15 3.37 2.09
C LEU A 247 14.60 2.95 2.36
N ARG A 248 14.88 1.64 2.42
CA ARG A 248 16.25 1.13 2.57
C ARG A 248 17.07 1.36 1.31
N CYS A 249 16.51 1.10 0.13
CA CYS A 249 17.18 1.32 -1.16
C CYS A 249 17.33 2.81 -1.49
N LEU A 250 16.35 3.63 -1.07
CA LEU A 250 16.41 5.08 -1.16
C LEU A 250 17.36 5.71 -0.11
N ARG A 251 17.83 4.93 0.87
CA ARG A 251 18.60 5.41 2.04
C ARG A 251 17.90 6.58 2.75
N LEU A 252 16.59 6.47 2.95
CA LEU A 252 15.75 7.47 3.61
C LEU A 252 15.18 6.94 4.92
N THR A 253 15.02 7.82 5.92
CA THR A 253 14.22 7.54 7.12
C THR A 253 13.00 8.45 7.17
N HIS A 254 11.84 7.88 7.52
CA HIS A 254 10.57 8.58 7.65
C HIS A 254 9.70 7.90 8.71
N THR A 255 8.89 8.67 9.46
CA THR A 255 8.13 8.13 10.60
C THR A 255 6.62 8.06 10.34
N LYS A 256 6.10 8.87 9.41
CA LYS A 256 4.68 8.91 9.06
C LYS A 256 4.40 7.94 7.90
N ILE A 257 4.36 6.64 8.22
CA ILE A 257 4.23 5.55 7.25
C ILE A 257 2.90 4.83 7.45
N VAL A 258 2.19 4.60 6.34
CA VAL A 258 1.07 3.65 6.24
C VAL A 258 1.47 2.55 5.26
N ASP A 259 1.72 1.35 5.77
CA ASP A 259 2.11 0.22 4.93
C ASP A 259 0.93 -0.74 4.74
N THR A 260 0.46 -0.89 3.50
CA THR A 260 -0.69 -1.74 3.18
C THR A 260 -0.44 -3.22 3.49
N SER A 261 0.81 -3.69 3.46
CA SER A 261 1.15 -5.06 3.87
C SER A 261 0.96 -5.30 5.37
N VAL A 262 0.98 -4.24 6.18
CA VAL A 262 0.75 -4.28 7.63
C VAL A 262 -0.70 -3.95 7.98
N VAL A 263 -1.34 -3.02 7.25
CA VAL A 263 -2.74 -2.63 7.46
C VAL A 263 -3.71 -3.78 7.13
N PHE A 264 -3.36 -4.62 6.16
CA PHE A 264 -4.17 -5.77 5.74
C PHE A 264 -3.45 -7.09 6.06
N PRO A 265 -3.26 -7.47 7.35
CA PRO A 265 -2.56 -8.70 7.68
C PRO A 265 -3.36 -9.93 7.23
N ARG A 266 -2.67 -11.00 6.82
CA ARG A 266 -3.31 -12.31 6.67
C ARG A 266 -3.65 -12.88 8.06
N SER A 267 -4.60 -13.82 8.11
CA SER A 267 -5.01 -14.48 9.35
C SER A 267 -3.88 -15.23 10.07
N ASP A 268 -2.86 -15.66 9.33
CA ASP A 268 -1.65 -16.31 9.86
C ASP A 268 -0.54 -15.32 10.27
N GLY A 269 -0.82 -14.00 10.21
CA GLY A 269 0.13 -12.94 10.53
C GLY A 269 1.16 -12.65 9.42
N SER A 270 1.12 -13.36 8.29
CA SER A 270 2.01 -13.09 7.16
C SER A 270 1.56 -11.84 6.39
N LYS A 271 2.54 -11.12 5.81
CA LYS A 271 2.26 -10.00 4.88
C LYS A 271 1.62 -10.56 3.59
N PRO A 272 0.45 -10.07 3.16
CA PRO A 272 -0.13 -10.46 1.88
C PRO A 272 0.71 -9.90 0.72
N LYS A 273 0.43 -10.35 -0.50
CA LYS A 273 0.99 -9.73 -1.71
C LYS A 273 0.07 -8.59 -2.18
N LEU A 274 0.65 -7.53 -2.74
CA LEU A 274 -0.12 -6.41 -3.29
C LEU A 274 -1.16 -6.89 -4.32
N ARG A 275 -0.77 -7.74 -5.26
CA ARG A 275 -1.69 -8.34 -6.25
C ARG A 275 -2.88 -9.06 -5.61
N ASP A 276 -2.64 -9.83 -4.55
CA ASP A 276 -3.72 -10.56 -3.86
C ASP A 276 -4.70 -9.57 -3.23
N LEU A 277 -4.19 -8.52 -2.57
CA LEU A 277 -5.01 -7.47 -1.96
C LEU A 277 -5.79 -6.65 -2.98
N ALA A 278 -5.15 -6.26 -4.08
CA ALA A 278 -5.77 -5.51 -5.16
C ALA A 278 -6.97 -6.27 -5.73
N TYR A 279 -6.81 -7.57 -5.95
CA TYR A 279 -7.91 -8.41 -6.41
C TYR A 279 -8.98 -8.61 -5.35
N GLU A 280 -8.60 -8.90 -4.10
CA GLU A 280 -9.55 -9.15 -3.02
C GLU A 280 -10.44 -7.92 -2.74
N LYS A 281 -9.81 -6.76 -2.54
CA LYS A 281 -10.46 -5.53 -2.06
C LYS A 281 -10.99 -4.64 -3.17
N LEU A 282 -10.26 -4.53 -4.28
CA LEU A 282 -10.59 -3.59 -5.36
C LEU A 282 -11.12 -4.28 -6.63
N LYS A 283 -11.08 -5.62 -6.69
CA LYS A 283 -11.33 -6.39 -7.92
C LYS A 283 -10.43 -5.98 -9.08
N LEU A 284 -9.23 -5.48 -8.75
CA LEU A 284 -8.21 -5.07 -9.72
C LEU A 284 -7.19 -6.17 -9.95
N VAL A 285 -6.80 -6.34 -11.20
CA VAL A 285 -5.76 -7.25 -11.63
C VAL A 285 -4.53 -6.43 -11.95
N VAL A 286 -3.51 -6.53 -11.11
CA VAL A 286 -2.22 -5.79 -11.20
C VAL A 286 -1.05 -6.78 -11.22
N GLN A 287 0.15 -6.34 -11.61
CA GLN A 287 1.35 -7.20 -11.62
C GLN A 287 1.17 -8.50 -12.43
N ASN A 288 0.40 -8.44 -13.50
CA ASN A 288 0.13 -9.57 -14.40
C ASN A 288 0.89 -9.48 -15.73
N ASP A 289 1.64 -8.40 -15.95
CA ASP A 289 2.47 -8.25 -17.14
C ASP A 289 3.67 -9.21 -17.08
N ILE A 290 4.00 -9.78 -18.24
CA ILE A 290 5.22 -10.56 -18.45
C ILE A 290 6.43 -9.62 -18.38
N GLY A 291 6.23 -8.35 -18.71
CA GLY A 291 7.23 -7.29 -18.73
C GLY A 291 7.76 -6.88 -17.35
N GLY A 292 7.18 -7.34 -16.24
CA GLY A 292 7.54 -6.94 -14.87
C GLY A 292 6.52 -6.02 -14.22
N HIS A 293 6.83 -5.51 -13.02
CA HIS A 293 5.97 -4.57 -12.31
C HIS A 293 6.19 -3.14 -12.80
N ASP A 294 5.24 -2.26 -12.46
CA ASP A 294 5.34 -0.83 -12.69
C ASP A 294 5.09 -0.08 -11.38
N CYS A 295 6.11 0.62 -10.89
CA CYS A 295 6.04 1.36 -9.64
C CYS A 295 4.91 2.40 -9.56
N ILE A 296 4.47 2.98 -10.69
CA ILE A 296 3.34 3.91 -10.69
C ILE A 296 2.01 3.15 -10.53
N GLU A 297 1.82 2.02 -11.20
CA GLU A 297 0.67 1.12 -10.97
C GLU A 297 0.62 0.67 -9.50
N ASP A 298 1.74 0.24 -8.94
CA ASP A 298 1.81 -0.30 -7.59
C ASP A 298 1.57 0.79 -6.52
N ALA A 299 2.17 1.98 -6.68
CA ALA A 299 1.94 3.12 -5.79
C ALA A 299 0.48 3.59 -5.81
N ARG A 300 -0.16 3.66 -6.98
CA ARG A 300 -1.58 4.01 -7.10
C ARG A 300 -2.49 2.93 -6.53
N THR A 301 -2.13 1.66 -6.69
CA THR A 301 -2.89 0.54 -6.11
C THR A 301 -2.87 0.60 -4.59
N CYS A 302 -1.72 0.89 -3.98
CA CYS A 302 -1.62 1.13 -2.54
C CYS A 302 -2.53 2.28 -2.09
N MET A 303 -2.62 3.36 -2.88
CA MET A 303 -3.52 4.46 -2.56
C MET A 303 -4.99 4.10 -2.67
N ALA A 304 -5.39 3.43 -3.73
CA ALA A 304 -6.74 2.94 -3.90
C ALA A 304 -7.15 1.97 -2.77
N LEU A 305 -6.24 1.10 -2.31
CA LEU A 305 -6.49 0.21 -1.18
C LEU A 305 -6.82 0.98 0.10
N MET A 306 -6.04 2.01 0.41
CA MET A 306 -6.28 2.82 1.62
C MET A 306 -7.54 3.68 1.51
N LEU A 307 -7.85 4.24 0.34
CA LEU A 307 -9.11 4.97 0.12
C LEU A 307 -10.32 4.05 0.26
N ASN A 308 -10.26 2.84 -0.29
CA ASN A 308 -11.29 1.83 -0.09
C ASN A 308 -11.44 1.46 1.39
N LYS A 309 -10.34 1.30 2.13
CA LYS A 309 -10.39 1.04 3.57
C LYS A 309 -11.07 2.15 4.35
N ILE A 310 -10.81 3.41 4.01
CA ILE A 310 -11.49 4.56 4.60
C ILE A 310 -13.00 4.49 4.34
N LYS A 311 -13.41 4.13 3.12
CA LYS A 311 -14.82 3.93 2.77
C LYS A 311 -15.46 2.82 3.58
N GLU A 312 -14.82 1.65 3.65
CA GLU A 312 -15.27 0.51 4.44
C GLU A 312 -15.46 0.89 5.92
N ASP A 313 -14.46 1.55 6.52
CA ASP A 313 -14.52 1.92 7.93
C ASP A 313 -15.62 2.94 8.23
N LYS A 314 -15.91 3.86 7.30
CA LYS A 314 -17.06 4.77 7.42
C LYS A 314 -18.38 4.01 7.39
N VAL A 315 -18.52 3.02 6.50
CA VAL A 315 -19.72 2.18 6.44
C VAL A 315 -19.85 1.38 7.74
N THR A 316 -18.79 0.76 8.22
CA THR A 316 -18.79 0.03 9.51
C THR A 316 -19.16 0.94 10.67
N GLN A 317 -18.60 2.13 10.74
CA GLN A 317 -18.92 3.11 11.78
C GLN A 317 -20.38 3.53 11.73
N ALA A 318 -20.90 3.82 10.53
CA ALA A 318 -22.29 4.20 10.34
C ALA A 318 -23.22 3.05 10.75
N VAL A 319 -22.95 1.82 10.32
CA VAL A 319 -23.74 0.64 10.72
C VAL A 319 -23.71 0.43 12.24
N SER A 320 -22.55 0.61 12.88
CA SER A 320 -22.44 0.54 14.34
C SER A 320 -23.30 1.61 15.02
N GLN A 321 -23.23 2.86 14.57
CA GLN A 321 -24.06 3.95 15.09
C GLN A 321 -25.55 3.67 14.90
N LYS A 322 -25.96 3.20 13.71
CA LYS A 322 -27.34 2.79 13.43
C LYS A 322 -27.81 1.71 14.40
N ASN A 323 -26.99 0.70 14.65
CA ASN A 323 -27.34 -0.39 15.58
C ASN A 323 -27.48 0.12 17.01
N THR A 324 -26.61 1.02 17.46
CA THR A 324 -26.74 1.67 18.78
C THR A 324 -28.04 2.47 18.89
N VAL A 325 -28.34 3.33 17.92
CA VAL A 325 -29.58 4.13 17.90
C VAL A 325 -30.81 3.22 17.86
N THR A 326 -30.81 2.19 17.01
CA THR A 326 -31.89 1.21 16.91
C THR A 326 -32.14 0.50 18.23
N ASN A 327 -31.07 0.10 18.93
CA ASN A 327 -31.18 -0.57 20.23
C ASN A 327 -31.71 0.37 21.32
N GLU A 328 -31.33 1.64 21.34
CA GLU A 328 -31.91 2.63 22.26
C GLU A 328 -33.39 2.89 21.95
N CYS A 329 -33.75 3.09 20.68
CA CYS A 329 -35.14 3.30 20.24
C CYS A 329 -36.06 2.12 20.62
N ARG A 330 -35.58 0.88 20.51
CA ARG A 330 -36.31 -0.31 20.96
C ARG A 330 -36.63 -0.28 22.46
N LYS A 331 -35.78 0.29 23.31
CA LYS A 331 -36.08 0.45 24.75
C LYS A 331 -37.25 1.39 25.01
N PHE A 332 -37.56 2.28 24.05
CA PHE A 332 -38.63 3.28 24.14
C PHE A 332 -39.81 3.01 23.19
N ASN A 333 -39.92 1.82 22.59
CA ASN A 333 -40.96 1.44 21.62
C ASN A 333 -41.07 2.39 20.40
N ILE A 334 -39.97 2.97 19.95
CA ILE A 334 -39.93 3.83 18.75
C ILE A 334 -39.77 2.94 17.50
N PRO A 335 -40.58 3.11 16.42
CA PRO A 335 -40.48 2.32 15.19
C PRO A 335 -39.14 2.49 14.46
N THR A 336 -38.55 1.39 13.99
CA THR A 336 -37.20 1.38 13.37
C THR A 336 -37.16 1.81 11.90
N GLN A 337 -38.30 1.80 11.20
CA GLN A 337 -38.39 2.18 9.77
C GLN A 337 -38.01 3.64 9.51
N CYS A 338 -38.27 4.56 10.47
CA CYS A 338 -37.86 5.95 10.36
C CYS A 338 -36.32 6.13 10.41
N ILE A 339 -35.61 5.19 11.07
CA ILE A 339 -34.14 5.21 11.22
C ILE A 339 -33.45 4.79 9.91
N ASP A 340 -34.03 3.83 9.18
CA ASP A 340 -33.47 3.35 7.92
C ASP A 340 -33.41 4.45 6.86
N MET A 341 -34.44 5.30 6.78
CA MET A 341 -34.48 6.45 5.86
C MET A 341 -33.42 7.51 6.20
N ALA A 342 -33.28 7.85 7.49
CA ALA A 342 -32.27 8.80 7.96
C ALA A 342 -30.83 8.27 7.74
N PHE A 343 -30.63 6.96 7.96
CA PHE A 343 -29.35 6.29 7.73
C PHE A 343 -28.94 6.32 6.25
N LEU A 344 -29.87 6.00 5.34
CA LEU A 344 -29.61 5.99 3.89
C LEU A 344 -29.26 7.39 3.37
N SER A 345 -29.95 8.43 3.85
CA SER A 345 -29.63 9.83 3.54
C SER A 345 -28.23 10.24 4.04
N ALA A 346 -27.83 9.81 5.25
CA ALA A 346 -26.48 10.05 5.78
C ALA A 346 -25.35 9.32 5.02
N GLN A 347 -25.68 8.27 4.26
CA GLN A 347 -24.74 7.59 3.34
C GLN A 347 -24.63 8.29 1.98
N GLY A 348 -25.24 9.46 1.79
CA GLY A 348 -25.22 10.21 0.53
C GLY A 348 -26.13 9.61 -0.55
N ILE A 349 -27.04 8.71 -0.19
CA ILE A 349 -28.06 8.18 -1.11
C ILE A 349 -29.17 9.22 -1.20
N SER A 350 -29.39 9.73 -2.41
CA SER A 350 -30.43 10.73 -2.69
C SER A 350 -31.84 10.12 -2.58
N GLN A 351 -32.84 10.95 -2.28
CA GLN A 351 -34.25 10.51 -2.25
C GLN A 351 -34.69 9.94 -3.62
N GLU A 352 -34.19 10.48 -4.72
CA GLU A 352 -34.48 10.03 -6.09
C GLU A 352 -33.94 8.63 -6.39
N GLU A 353 -32.79 8.25 -5.82
CA GLU A 353 -32.25 6.88 -5.91
C GLU A 353 -33.04 5.86 -5.08
N LEU A 354 -33.69 6.29 -3.99
CA LEU A 354 -34.53 5.43 -3.15
C LEU A 354 -35.86 5.07 -3.82
N HIS A 355 -36.44 6.00 -4.57
CA HIS A 355 -37.71 5.80 -5.29
C HIS A 355 -37.58 4.98 -6.58
N THR A 356 -36.37 4.89 -7.15
CA THR A 356 -36.12 4.20 -8.43
C THR A 356 -35.68 2.75 -8.29
N ARG A 357 -35.21 2.32 -7.10
CA ARG A 357 -35.04 0.90 -6.80
C ARG A 357 -36.42 0.27 -6.54
N LYS A 358 -36.85 -0.65 -7.41
CA LYS A 358 -37.98 -1.54 -7.11
C LYS A 358 -37.61 -2.44 -5.93
N TRP A 359 -37.97 -2.00 -4.73
CA TRP A 359 -37.95 -2.84 -3.55
C TRP A 359 -39.19 -3.75 -3.56
N PRO A 360 -39.08 -5.01 -3.13
CA PRO A 360 -40.21 -5.92 -3.09
C PRO A 360 -41.08 -5.59 -1.88
N PHE A 361 -41.85 -4.50 -1.96
CA PHE A 361 -42.88 -4.21 -0.97
C PHE A 361 -44.20 -4.04 -1.72
N SER A 362 -44.92 -5.16 -1.80
CA SER A 362 -46.34 -5.17 -2.09
C SER A 362 -47.10 -4.46 -0.97
N GLU A 363 -47.86 -3.44 -1.34
CA GLU A 363 -49.08 -2.96 -0.67
C GLU A 363 -49.02 -2.80 0.86
N THR A 364 -48.61 -1.61 1.33
CA THR A 364 -49.12 -1.07 2.60
C THR A 364 -49.79 0.27 2.33
N SER A 365 -51.11 0.27 2.48
CA SER A 365 -52.09 1.33 2.18
C SER A 365 -52.13 2.47 3.19
N HIS A 366 -50.99 2.95 3.69
CA HIS A 366 -50.96 4.10 4.58
C HIS A 366 -49.97 5.14 4.04
N GLN A 367 -50.52 6.19 3.42
CA GLN A 367 -49.79 7.43 3.25
C GLN A 367 -49.52 8.02 4.65
N PRO A 368 -48.31 8.50 4.96
CA PRO A 368 -48.07 9.14 6.25
C PRO A 368 -48.81 10.49 6.29
N GLU A 369 -49.90 10.55 7.06
CA GLU A 369 -50.53 11.81 7.46
C GLU A 369 -49.65 12.50 8.51
N TYR A 370 -49.29 13.76 8.27
CA TYR A 370 -48.53 14.58 9.21
C TYR A 370 -49.50 15.41 10.07
N HIS A 371 -49.46 15.23 11.39
CA HIS A 371 -50.17 16.10 12.32
C HIS A 371 -49.21 17.16 12.91
N ILE A 372 -49.50 18.43 12.63
CA ILE A 372 -48.86 19.57 13.31
C ILE A 372 -49.59 19.80 14.63
N VAL A 373 -48.98 19.40 15.74
CA VAL A 373 -49.50 19.71 17.08
C VAL A 373 -48.80 20.97 17.60
N VAL A 374 -49.53 22.08 17.69
CA VAL A 374 -49.07 23.30 18.38
C VAL A 374 -49.66 23.29 19.79
N GLN A 375 -48.83 23.22 20.84
CA GLN A 375 -49.32 23.60 22.16
C GLN A 375 -48.25 24.11 23.14
N LYS A 376 -48.66 25.16 23.86
CA LYS A 376 -48.01 25.78 25.03
C LYS A 376 -48.04 24.82 26.24
N GLY A 377 -46.91 24.71 26.94
CA GLY A 377 -46.86 24.25 28.34
C GLY A 377 -46.12 22.94 28.62
N SER A 378 -44.99 23.06 29.35
CA SER A 378 -44.35 22.07 30.23
C SER A 378 -44.02 20.66 29.69
N PHE A 379 -42.81 20.56 29.11
CA PHE A 379 -41.85 19.44 29.02
C PHE A 379 -42.35 17.99 28.88
N LYS A 380 -42.08 17.39 27.70
CA LYS A 380 -41.29 16.15 27.58
C LYS A 380 -40.32 16.26 26.40
N LYS A 381 -39.02 16.22 26.69
CA LYS A 381 -37.95 16.06 25.69
C LYS A 381 -38.16 14.73 24.96
N VAL A 382 -38.44 14.76 23.67
CA VAL A 382 -38.07 13.64 22.79
C VAL A 382 -36.68 13.97 22.27
N CYS A 383 -35.69 13.37 22.92
CA CYS A 383 -34.29 13.42 22.51
C CYS A 383 -34.16 12.53 21.27
N TYR A 384 -34.15 13.10 20.07
CA TYR A 384 -33.38 12.46 19.02
C TYR A 384 -31.92 12.72 19.34
N ILE A 385 -31.15 11.65 19.49
CA ILE A 385 -29.69 11.72 19.53
C ILE A 385 -29.26 12.25 18.17
N CYS A 386 -29.24 13.58 18.05
CA CYS A 386 -28.38 14.28 17.11
C CYS A 386 -26.96 13.95 17.58
N THR A 387 -26.28 13.05 16.89
CA THR A 387 -24.82 13.10 16.92
C THR A 387 -24.44 14.49 16.40
N ASN A 388 -23.89 15.31 17.29
CA ASN A 388 -23.27 16.60 17.00
C ASN A 388 -22.26 16.46 15.83
N LEU A 389 -22.73 16.58 14.60
CA LEU A 389 -21.90 16.84 13.44
C LEU A 389 -22.01 18.34 13.15
N GLN A 390 -21.14 19.13 13.78
CA GLN A 390 -20.91 20.51 13.36
C GLN A 390 -20.29 20.49 11.97
N PHE A 391 -21.07 20.88 10.96
CA PHE A 391 -20.58 21.33 9.67
C PHE A 391 -21.08 22.75 9.43
N GLY A 392 -20.25 23.75 9.76
CA GLY A 392 -20.49 25.14 9.36
C GLY A 392 -21.67 25.85 10.04
N HIS A 393 -21.92 27.08 9.57
CA HIS A 393 -22.81 28.08 10.17
C HIS A 393 -24.30 27.95 9.84
N GLU A 394 -24.74 26.81 9.30
CA GLU A 394 -26.13 26.61 8.91
C GLU A 394 -26.68 25.31 9.49
N SER A 395 -27.71 25.45 10.31
CA SER A 395 -28.41 24.33 10.96
C SER A 395 -29.55 23.88 10.04
N TYR A 396 -29.37 22.75 9.38
CA TYR A 396 -30.44 22.14 8.60
C TYR A 396 -31.20 21.15 9.48
N CYS A 397 -32.49 21.45 9.69
CA CYS A 397 -33.44 20.61 10.39
C CYS A 397 -34.26 19.87 9.32
N TYR A 398 -34.18 18.54 9.28
CA TYR A 398 -35.13 17.73 8.52
C TYR A 398 -35.98 16.94 9.51
N ALA A 399 -37.28 17.04 9.30
CA ALA A 399 -38.37 16.62 10.18
C ALA A 399 -38.42 15.11 10.42
#